data_AF-A0A660UE74-F1
#
_entry.id   AF-A0A660UE74-F1
#
_cell.length_a   1.000
_cell.length_b   1.000
_cell.length_c   1.000
_cell.angle_alpha   90.00
_cell.angle_beta   90.00
_cell.angle_gamma   90.00
#
_symmetry.space_group_name_H-M   'P 1'
#
loop_
_entity.id
_entity.type
_entity.pdbx_description
1 polymer ?
#
loop_
_entity_poly.entity_id
_entity_poly.type
_entity_poly.pdbx_seq_one_letter_code
_entity_poly.pdbx_strand_id
1 'polypeptide(L)'
;MIPASIALMLSSLLSIGAPPAGMFNAYFKLDEAMGYRGVRDDISELFEAGITLFHHYFQDEYARDVSGKRFWGGLPLWLKAYPREERRLSSLKSRFGPGLGWRLFFWRSYLDEVKKQTEGKGGILIGEMYAMFAASRDWEGLRRFVEEMCRYEAESFPGGIAGWYIAEEPNSIRKRYKPELCGELIRRIKAAEREGGRREHRIFIDLSAGHPSRKVVPFLKDVDVVMISPDAYIWAARARNEFERYLKIPRAVRRMRELLRRAGNEGAEVHIALQAYGSKPDHLGMHQQIRLALSSEHPADGVWFWWWHDCKSTQVKGIRTIRINRWDPNTPERWGEAIRSELGNAERAVRLEGEHRWRGKVFLIGDLIVPKGSRLTVEPGTVVELSPRDLFGGGVDPNRCEIIVRGELMARSAFFTCRRGSWYGIRVEGGSARLSGCRLVNALKGR
;
A
#
# COMPACT_ATOMS: atom_id res chain seq x y z
N MET A 1 -6.85 37.65 -24.78
CA MET A 1 -6.42 36.34 -25.32
C MET A 1 -5.07 36.01 -24.70
N ILE A 2 -5.04 35.02 -23.82
CA ILE A 2 -3.81 34.54 -23.18
C ILE A 2 -3.14 33.56 -24.18
N PRO A 3 -1.82 33.65 -24.46
CA PRO A 3 -1.15 32.75 -25.40
C PRO A 3 -1.27 31.28 -24.95
N ALA A 4 -1.48 30.37 -25.91
CA ALA A 4 -1.62 28.93 -25.67
C ALA A 4 -0.42 28.29 -24.94
N SER A 5 0.74 28.97 -24.91
CA SER A 5 1.93 28.57 -24.15
C SER A 5 1.81 28.78 -22.63
N ILE A 6 0.96 29.71 -22.17
CA ILE A 6 0.71 29.93 -20.73
C ILE A 6 -0.35 28.96 -20.21
N ALA A 7 -1.29 28.51 -21.05
CA ALA A 7 -2.27 27.47 -20.69
C ALA A 7 -1.61 26.09 -20.45
N LEU A 8 -0.55 25.76 -21.21
CA LEU A 8 0.25 24.55 -21.01
C LEU A 8 1.15 24.64 -19.77
N MET A 9 1.77 25.80 -19.49
CA MET A 9 2.53 25.99 -18.24
C MET A 9 1.65 26.03 -16.98
N LEU A 10 0.40 26.48 -17.09
CA LEU A 10 -0.55 26.44 -15.96
C LEU A 10 -1.20 25.05 -15.77
N SER A 11 -1.24 24.20 -16.81
CA SER A 11 -1.61 22.79 -16.65
C SER A 11 -0.53 21.94 -15.95
N SER A 12 0.74 22.37 -15.99
CA SER A 12 1.85 21.70 -15.30
C SER A 12 2.11 22.22 -13.88
N LEU A 13 1.38 23.26 -13.42
CA LEU A 13 1.48 23.82 -12.07
C LEU A 13 0.25 23.55 -11.19
N LEU A 14 -0.72 22.76 -11.68
CA LEU A 14 -1.93 22.34 -10.95
C LEU A 14 -2.25 20.84 -11.04
N SER A 15 -1.24 20.01 -11.33
CA SER A 15 -1.26 18.60 -10.96
C SER A 15 0.09 18.27 -10.35
N ILE A 16 0.25 18.56 -9.06
CA ILE A 16 1.11 17.68 -8.26
C ILE A 16 0.39 16.34 -8.37
N GLY A 17 0.81 15.49 -9.29
CA GLY A 17 0.22 14.17 -9.47
C GLY A 17 0.16 13.51 -8.10
N ALA A 18 -0.99 12.94 -7.74
CA ALA A 18 -1.13 12.26 -6.47
C ALA A 18 0.04 11.28 -6.29
N PRO A 19 0.63 11.17 -5.08
CA PRO A 19 1.75 10.29 -4.86
C PRO A 19 1.38 8.86 -5.29
N PRO A 20 2.28 8.09 -5.92
CA PRO A 20 1.99 6.73 -6.33
C PRO A 20 1.41 5.91 -5.18
N ALA A 21 0.23 5.35 -5.42
CA ALA A 21 -0.50 4.53 -4.46
C ALA A 21 -0.69 3.11 -5.01
N GLY A 22 -0.22 2.12 -4.25
CA GLY A 22 -0.28 0.72 -4.67
C GLY A 22 -0.89 -0.23 -3.64
N MET A 23 -1.30 -1.42 -4.07
CA MET A 23 -1.85 -2.48 -3.21
C MET A 23 -1.15 -3.82 -3.48
N PHE A 24 -0.73 -4.50 -2.41
CA PHE A 24 -0.25 -5.88 -2.44
C PHE A 24 -1.42 -6.86 -2.28
N ASN A 25 -1.30 -8.03 -2.91
CA ASN A 25 -2.29 -9.12 -2.89
C ASN A 25 -3.66 -8.74 -3.44
N ALA A 26 -3.72 -7.84 -4.44
CA ALA A 26 -4.98 -7.55 -5.12
C ALA A 26 -5.40 -8.76 -5.98
N TYR A 27 -6.34 -9.56 -5.45
CA TYR A 27 -6.81 -10.80 -6.04
C TYR A 27 -7.65 -10.60 -7.30
N PHE A 28 -7.64 -11.60 -8.18
CA PHE A 28 -8.40 -11.61 -9.42
C PHE A 28 -9.07 -12.96 -9.69
N LYS A 29 -9.77 -13.05 -10.82
CA LYS A 29 -10.58 -14.23 -11.20
C LYS A 29 -9.80 -15.55 -11.17
N LEU A 30 -8.50 -15.54 -11.47
CA LEU A 30 -7.70 -16.76 -11.45
C LEU A 30 -7.50 -17.27 -10.01
N ASP A 31 -7.40 -16.40 -9.00
CA ASP A 31 -7.26 -16.80 -7.61
C ASP A 31 -8.47 -17.58 -7.10
N GLU A 32 -9.67 -17.18 -7.51
CA GLU A 32 -10.89 -17.94 -7.22
C GLU A 32 -10.80 -19.37 -7.77
N ALA A 33 -10.27 -19.53 -8.99
CA ALA A 33 -10.02 -20.83 -9.58
C ALA A 33 -9.00 -21.64 -8.77
N MET A 34 -8.06 -20.97 -8.12
CA MET A 34 -6.99 -21.61 -7.35
C MET A 34 -7.40 -21.94 -5.90
N GLY A 35 -8.64 -21.61 -5.53
CA GLY A 35 -9.21 -21.96 -4.23
C GLY A 35 -9.35 -20.79 -3.26
N TYR A 36 -8.98 -19.57 -3.65
CA TYR A 36 -9.15 -18.35 -2.85
C TYR A 36 -10.60 -17.81 -2.91
N ARG A 37 -11.59 -18.70 -2.77
CA ARG A 37 -13.00 -18.30 -2.83
C ARG A 37 -13.35 -17.42 -1.63
N GLY A 38 -13.92 -16.23 -1.90
CA GLY A 38 -14.38 -15.30 -0.86
C GLY A 38 -13.32 -14.31 -0.34
N VAL A 39 -12.14 -14.26 -0.98
CA VAL A 39 -10.97 -13.46 -0.57
C VAL A 39 -10.68 -12.34 -1.58
N ARG A 40 -11.65 -11.99 -2.42
CA ARG A 40 -11.39 -11.15 -3.59
C ARG A 40 -11.51 -9.67 -3.28
N ASP A 41 -10.42 -8.94 -3.46
CA ASP A 41 -10.47 -7.49 -3.59
C ASP A 41 -10.91 -7.15 -5.02
N ASP A 42 -11.87 -6.25 -5.18
CA ASP A 42 -12.27 -5.80 -6.50
C ASP A 42 -11.30 -4.71 -6.96
N ILE A 43 -10.59 -4.95 -8.06
CA ILE A 43 -9.56 -4.03 -8.57
C ILE A 43 -10.21 -2.71 -9.01
N SER A 44 -11.45 -2.74 -9.49
CA SER A 44 -12.19 -1.52 -9.84
C SER A 44 -12.53 -0.70 -8.59
N GLU A 45 -12.97 -1.32 -7.50
CA GLU A 45 -13.22 -0.63 -6.22
C GLU A 45 -11.93 -0.05 -5.61
N LEU A 46 -10.82 -0.79 -5.69
CA LEU A 46 -9.50 -0.31 -5.27
C LEU A 46 -9.05 0.89 -6.13
N PHE A 47 -9.26 0.82 -7.45
CA PHE A 47 -8.93 1.88 -8.37
C PHE A 47 -9.75 3.14 -8.12
N GLU A 48 -11.06 3.00 -7.89
CA GLU A 48 -11.93 4.09 -7.46
C GLU A 48 -11.51 4.68 -6.11
N ALA A 49 -10.83 3.92 -5.25
CA ALA A 49 -10.24 4.43 -4.02
C ALA A 49 -8.94 5.23 -4.22
N GLY A 50 -8.41 5.29 -5.45
CA GLY A 50 -7.17 5.99 -5.79
C GLY A 50 -5.94 5.09 -5.90
N ILE A 51 -6.10 3.76 -5.79
CA ILE A 51 -5.00 2.81 -6.02
C ILE A 51 -4.73 2.72 -7.52
N THR A 52 -3.49 2.97 -7.92
CA THR A 52 -3.10 2.96 -9.34
C THR A 52 -2.13 1.83 -9.68
N LEU A 53 -1.46 1.27 -8.66
CA LEU A 53 -0.50 0.19 -8.81
C LEU A 53 -0.97 -1.08 -8.09
N PHE A 54 -0.84 -2.21 -8.75
CA PHE A 54 -1.32 -3.49 -8.22
C PHE A 54 -0.21 -4.53 -8.24
N HIS A 55 -0.07 -5.27 -7.17
CA HIS A 55 0.85 -6.39 -7.11
C HIS A 55 0.14 -7.62 -6.57
N HIS A 56 0.23 -8.72 -7.32
CA HIS A 56 -0.18 -10.01 -6.82
C HIS A 56 1.03 -10.78 -6.32
N TYR A 57 0.99 -11.26 -5.07
CA TYR A 57 2.06 -12.09 -4.55
C TYR A 57 1.96 -13.51 -5.14
N PHE A 58 2.75 -13.76 -6.19
CA PHE A 58 2.86 -15.07 -6.80
C PHE A 58 4.05 -15.82 -6.19
N GLN A 59 3.80 -16.88 -5.41
CA GLN A 59 4.86 -17.78 -4.97
C GLN A 59 4.55 -19.24 -5.32
N ASP A 60 5.35 -19.79 -6.26
CA ASP A 60 5.31 -21.20 -6.69
C ASP A 60 5.57 -22.18 -5.53
N GLU A 61 6.23 -21.71 -4.45
CA GLU A 61 6.59 -22.48 -3.26
C GLU A 61 5.41 -22.75 -2.31
N TYR A 62 4.45 -21.83 -2.21
CA TYR A 62 3.30 -21.96 -1.29
C TYR A 62 2.06 -22.61 -1.90
N ALA A 63 2.06 -22.78 -3.21
CA ALA A 63 1.00 -23.51 -3.89
C ALA A 63 1.27 -25.02 -3.85
N ARG A 64 1.37 -25.64 -2.67
CA ARG A 64 1.37 -27.11 -2.49
C ARG A 64 0.38 -27.54 -1.41
N ASP A 65 -0.39 -28.59 -1.67
CA ASP A 65 -1.23 -29.26 -0.70
C ASP A 65 -0.38 -30.04 0.32
N VAL A 66 -1.07 -30.61 1.30
CA VAL A 66 -0.46 -31.33 2.44
C VAL A 66 0.35 -32.58 2.05
N SER A 67 0.25 -33.02 0.79
CA SER A 67 1.01 -34.14 0.21
C SER A 67 2.20 -33.66 -0.66
N GLY A 68 2.42 -32.34 -0.76
CA GLY A 68 3.46 -31.75 -1.60
C GLY A 68 3.06 -31.58 -3.07
N LYS A 69 1.83 -31.93 -3.44
CA LYS A 69 1.28 -31.75 -4.79
C LYS A 69 0.81 -30.32 -4.96
N ARG A 70 1.02 -29.73 -6.14
CA ARG A 70 0.76 -28.30 -6.31
C ARG A 70 -0.75 -27.95 -6.12
N PHE A 71 -1.03 -26.94 -5.28
CA PHE A 71 -2.31 -26.50 -4.67
C PHE A 71 -3.40 -25.98 -5.62
N TRP A 72 -3.32 -26.26 -6.93
CA TRP A 72 -4.18 -25.65 -7.95
C TRP A 72 -5.51 -26.41 -8.15
N GLY A 73 -6.20 -26.75 -7.07
CA GLY A 73 -7.32 -27.70 -7.08
C GLY A 73 -8.46 -27.33 -8.04
N GLY A 74 -8.81 -26.05 -8.16
CA GLY A 74 -9.90 -25.60 -9.04
C GLY A 74 -9.47 -25.14 -10.44
N LEU A 75 -8.17 -25.01 -10.72
CA LEU A 75 -7.67 -24.53 -12.00
C LEU A 75 -8.09 -25.44 -13.17
N PRO A 76 -8.02 -26.79 -13.09
CA PRO A 76 -8.48 -27.66 -14.19
C PRO A 76 -9.97 -27.48 -14.50
N LEU A 77 -10.82 -27.34 -13.47
CA LEU A 77 -12.25 -27.11 -13.65
C LEU A 77 -12.53 -25.75 -14.29
N TRP A 78 -11.78 -24.73 -13.88
CA TRP A 78 -11.85 -23.41 -14.49
C TRP A 78 -11.41 -23.45 -15.96
N LEU A 79 -10.27 -24.07 -16.29
CA LEU A 79 -9.81 -24.18 -17.68
C LEU A 79 -10.82 -24.93 -18.56
N LYS A 80 -11.45 -25.99 -18.05
CA LYS A 80 -12.54 -26.69 -18.74
C LYS A 80 -13.75 -25.79 -19.00
N ALA A 81 -14.08 -24.90 -18.06
CA ALA A 81 -15.14 -23.91 -18.23
C ALA A 81 -14.73 -22.71 -19.12
N TYR A 82 -13.43 -22.49 -19.34
CA TYR A 82 -12.88 -21.42 -20.17
C TYR A 82 -11.92 -21.96 -21.24
N PRO A 83 -12.42 -22.63 -22.30
CA PRO A 83 -11.56 -23.29 -23.30
C PRO A 83 -10.58 -22.37 -24.04
N ARG A 84 -10.89 -21.06 -24.13
CA ARG A 84 -9.95 -20.07 -24.69
C ARG A 84 -8.71 -19.93 -23.82
N GLU A 85 -8.88 -19.93 -22.50
CA GLU A 85 -7.80 -19.83 -21.53
C GLU A 85 -6.98 -21.12 -21.46
N GLU A 86 -7.63 -22.26 -21.57
CA GLU A 86 -6.97 -23.56 -21.72
C GLU A 86 -6.06 -23.61 -22.95
N ARG A 87 -6.54 -23.15 -24.11
CA ARG A 87 -5.72 -23.04 -25.33
C ARG A 87 -4.57 -22.05 -25.15
N ARG A 88 -4.81 -20.90 -24.52
CA ARG A 88 -3.78 -19.88 -24.24
C ARG A 88 -2.67 -20.46 -23.37
N LEU A 89 -3.02 -21.13 -22.27
CA LEU A 89 -2.05 -21.80 -21.41
C LEU A 89 -1.30 -22.91 -22.14
N SER A 90 -2.01 -23.74 -22.92
CA SER A 90 -1.40 -24.86 -23.66
C SER A 90 -0.38 -24.37 -24.69
N SER A 91 -0.71 -23.29 -25.42
CA SER A 91 0.19 -22.66 -26.38
C SER A 91 1.46 -22.11 -25.69
N LEU A 92 1.29 -21.43 -24.55
CA LEU A 92 2.43 -20.93 -23.78
C LEU A 92 3.32 -22.07 -23.25
N LYS A 93 2.72 -23.15 -22.74
CA LYS A 93 3.47 -24.33 -22.28
C LYS A 93 4.21 -25.02 -23.43
N SER A 94 3.61 -25.12 -24.61
CA SER A 94 4.25 -25.70 -25.79
C SER A 94 5.47 -24.89 -26.23
N ARG A 95 5.37 -23.55 -26.21
CA ARG A 95 6.45 -22.67 -26.68
C ARG A 95 7.55 -22.39 -25.65
N PHE A 96 7.21 -22.32 -24.36
CA PHE A 96 8.12 -21.88 -23.29
C PHE A 96 8.41 -22.98 -22.26
N GLY A 97 7.81 -24.15 -22.40
CA GLY A 97 7.86 -25.21 -21.39
C GLY A 97 6.87 -24.98 -20.24
N PRO A 98 6.67 -26.00 -19.39
CA PRO A 98 5.59 -26.02 -18.41
C PRO A 98 5.73 -24.95 -17.32
N GLY A 99 6.96 -24.67 -16.85
CA GLY A 99 7.22 -23.70 -15.79
C GLY A 99 7.05 -22.26 -16.26
N LEU A 100 7.80 -21.86 -17.28
CA LEU A 100 7.76 -20.50 -17.82
C LEU A 100 6.41 -20.19 -18.49
N GLY A 101 5.82 -21.15 -19.22
CA GLY A 101 4.50 -20.99 -19.83
C GLY A 101 3.40 -20.68 -18.80
N TRP A 102 3.50 -21.25 -17.59
CA TRP A 102 2.57 -20.94 -16.50
C TRP A 102 2.77 -19.53 -15.94
N ARG A 103 4.02 -19.12 -15.67
CA ARG A 103 4.33 -17.77 -15.18
C ARG A 103 3.84 -16.71 -16.15
N LEU A 104 4.07 -16.91 -17.45
CA LEU A 104 3.58 -16.02 -18.51
C LEU A 104 2.04 -15.98 -18.53
N PHE A 105 1.37 -17.13 -18.43
CA PHE A 105 -0.09 -17.16 -18.40
C PHE A 105 -0.65 -16.38 -17.20
N PHE A 106 -0.09 -16.59 -16.01
CA PHE A 106 -0.52 -15.92 -14.79
C PHE A 106 -0.39 -14.39 -14.90
N TRP A 107 0.81 -13.90 -15.24
CA TRP A 107 1.07 -12.46 -15.29
C TRP A 107 0.35 -11.76 -16.45
N ARG A 108 0.18 -12.42 -17.60
CA ARG A 108 -0.65 -11.89 -18.69
C ARG A 108 -2.12 -11.81 -18.28
N SER A 109 -2.65 -12.84 -17.62
CA SER A 109 -4.03 -12.83 -17.11
C SER A 109 -4.24 -11.71 -16.09
N TYR A 110 -3.26 -11.49 -15.21
CA TYR A 110 -3.34 -10.42 -14.22
C TYR A 110 -3.28 -9.04 -14.86
N LEU A 111 -2.39 -8.84 -15.83
CA LEU A 111 -2.29 -7.61 -16.61
C LEU A 111 -3.60 -7.31 -17.37
N ASP A 112 -4.21 -8.32 -17.99
CA ASP A 112 -5.48 -8.18 -18.70
C ASP A 112 -6.62 -7.79 -17.74
N GLU A 113 -6.67 -8.41 -16.57
CA GLU A 113 -7.70 -8.11 -15.58
C GLU A 113 -7.56 -6.68 -15.04
N VAL A 114 -6.33 -6.26 -14.69
CA VAL A 114 -6.07 -4.89 -14.24
C VAL A 114 -6.41 -3.89 -15.35
N LYS A 115 -6.00 -4.15 -16.60
CA LYS A 115 -6.40 -3.32 -17.75
C LYS A 115 -7.91 -3.16 -17.80
N LYS A 116 -8.64 -4.27 -17.71
CA LYS A 116 -10.10 -4.28 -17.82
C LYS A 116 -10.77 -3.53 -16.67
N GLN A 117 -10.39 -3.82 -15.43
CA GLN A 117 -11.06 -3.27 -14.24
C GLN A 117 -10.66 -1.82 -13.94
N THR A 118 -9.57 -1.31 -14.54
CA THR A 118 -9.10 0.08 -14.36
C THR A 118 -9.23 0.92 -15.63
N GLU A 119 -9.92 0.42 -16.66
CA GLU A 119 -10.04 1.07 -17.97
C GLU A 119 -8.69 1.44 -18.61
N GLY A 120 -7.65 0.65 -18.34
CA GLY A 120 -6.29 0.87 -18.83
C GLY A 120 -5.53 2.00 -18.12
N LYS A 121 -5.98 2.45 -16.95
CA LYS A 121 -5.33 3.54 -16.18
C LYS A 121 -4.49 3.04 -15.01
N GLY A 122 -4.63 1.78 -14.61
CA GLY A 122 -3.79 1.14 -13.60
C GLY A 122 -2.53 0.50 -14.18
N GLY A 123 -1.63 0.05 -13.32
CA GLY A 123 -0.44 -0.72 -13.70
C GLY A 123 -0.10 -1.80 -12.71
N ILE A 124 0.70 -2.79 -13.12
CA ILE A 124 1.11 -3.90 -12.25
C ILE A 124 2.60 -3.89 -11.94
N LEU A 125 2.95 -4.40 -10.76
CA LEU A 125 4.30 -4.90 -10.48
C LEU A 125 4.36 -6.40 -10.71
N ILE A 126 5.33 -6.86 -11.49
CA ILE A 126 5.57 -8.29 -11.75
C ILE A 126 6.68 -8.79 -10.84
N GLY A 127 6.41 -9.80 -10.02
CA GLY A 127 7.39 -10.40 -9.11
C GLY A 127 6.78 -11.41 -8.13
N GLU A 128 7.52 -12.05 -7.25
CA GLU A 128 8.90 -11.77 -6.83
C GLU A 128 9.94 -12.37 -7.81
N MET A 129 10.68 -11.51 -8.52
CA MET A 129 11.59 -11.92 -9.59
C MET A 129 12.78 -12.76 -9.09
N TYR A 130 13.26 -12.49 -7.88
CA TYR A 130 14.36 -13.26 -7.27
C TYR A 130 13.95 -14.72 -7.05
N ALA A 131 12.79 -14.95 -6.43
CA ALA A 131 12.27 -16.29 -6.19
C ALA A 131 11.98 -17.02 -7.51
N MET A 132 11.47 -16.31 -8.53
CA MET A 132 11.16 -16.92 -9.82
C MET A 132 12.40 -17.37 -10.61
N PHE A 133 13.52 -16.66 -10.51
CA PHE A 133 14.67 -16.87 -11.40
C PHE A 133 16.05 -16.85 -10.73
N ALA A 134 16.33 -15.87 -9.87
CA ALA A 134 17.68 -15.70 -9.32
C ALA A 134 18.06 -16.80 -8.32
N ALA A 135 17.10 -17.30 -7.54
CA ALA A 135 17.32 -18.37 -6.57
C ALA A 135 17.83 -19.67 -7.22
N SER A 136 17.32 -20.00 -8.41
CA SER A 136 17.75 -21.16 -9.22
C SER A 136 18.78 -20.82 -10.30
N ARG A 137 19.15 -19.54 -10.44
CA ARG A 137 20.01 -19.02 -11.52
C ARG A 137 19.47 -19.33 -12.94
N ASP A 138 18.16 -19.35 -13.10
CA ASP A 138 17.48 -19.54 -14.39
C ASP A 138 17.50 -18.24 -15.21
N TRP A 139 18.69 -17.88 -15.70
CA TRP A 139 18.91 -16.62 -16.41
C TRP A 139 18.35 -16.61 -17.84
N GLU A 140 18.32 -17.77 -18.48
CA GLU A 140 17.70 -17.91 -19.80
C GLU A 140 16.17 -17.83 -19.69
N GLY A 141 15.58 -18.47 -18.67
CA GLY A 141 14.17 -18.32 -18.35
C GLY A 141 13.79 -16.87 -18.01
N LEU A 142 14.63 -16.17 -17.24
CA LEU A 142 14.46 -14.74 -16.96
C LEU A 142 14.42 -13.91 -18.24
N ARG A 143 15.42 -14.05 -19.11
CA ARG A 143 15.52 -13.28 -20.36
C ARG A 143 14.27 -13.47 -21.21
N ARG A 144 13.90 -14.74 -21.45
CA ARG A 144 12.69 -15.08 -22.22
C ARG A 144 11.42 -14.57 -21.56
N PHE A 145 11.32 -14.60 -20.23
CA PHE A 145 10.17 -14.07 -19.50
C PHE A 145 10.01 -12.56 -19.70
N VAL A 146 11.09 -11.80 -19.49
CA VAL A 146 11.11 -10.33 -19.62
C VAL A 146 10.75 -9.93 -21.04
N GLU A 147 11.42 -10.52 -22.05
CA GLU A 147 11.13 -10.25 -23.47
C GLU A 147 9.66 -10.49 -23.81
N GLU A 148 9.10 -11.61 -23.34
CA GLU A 148 7.72 -11.99 -23.62
C GLU A 148 6.68 -11.16 -22.88
N MET A 149 6.98 -10.69 -21.67
CA MET A 149 6.10 -9.79 -20.94
C MET A 149 6.12 -8.38 -21.54
N CYS A 150 7.30 -7.83 -21.86
CA CYS A 150 7.42 -6.52 -22.49
C CYS A 150 6.81 -6.50 -23.90
N ARG A 151 6.94 -7.59 -24.66
CA ARG A 151 6.24 -7.73 -25.95
C ARG A 151 4.73 -7.72 -25.76
N TYR A 152 4.23 -8.54 -24.83
CA TYR A 152 2.80 -8.62 -24.57
C TYR A 152 2.20 -7.30 -24.09
N GLU A 153 2.89 -6.61 -23.19
CA GLU A 153 2.52 -5.27 -22.76
C GLU A 153 2.44 -4.31 -23.94
N ALA A 154 3.47 -4.22 -24.79
CA ALA A 154 3.47 -3.32 -25.94
C ALA A 154 2.32 -3.61 -26.93
N GLU A 155 1.88 -4.87 -27.05
CA GLU A 155 0.78 -5.27 -27.94
C GLU A 155 -0.60 -5.08 -27.28
N SER A 156 -0.70 -5.32 -25.97
CA SER A 156 -1.98 -5.53 -25.29
C SER A 156 -2.31 -4.41 -24.30
N PHE A 157 -1.33 -3.85 -23.62
CA PHE A 157 -1.50 -2.79 -22.62
C PHE A 157 -0.23 -1.92 -22.49
N PRO A 158 0.07 -1.04 -23.45
CA PRO A 158 1.29 -0.23 -23.40
C PRO A 158 1.37 0.60 -22.11
N GLY A 159 2.44 0.42 -21.33
CA GLY A 159 2.64 1.08 -20.04
C GLY A 159 1.91 0.44 -18.86
N GLY A 160 1.25 -0.72 -19.06
CA GLY A 160 0.56 -1.46 -18.01
C GLY A 160 1.50 -2.19 -17.05
N ILE A 161 2.77 -2.40 -17.40
CA ILE A 161 3.80 -2.88 -16.47
C ILE A 161 4.43 -1.64 -15.83
N ALA A 162 4.15 -1.42 -14.55
CA ALA A 162 4.73 -0.30 -13.82
C ALA A 162 6.18 -0.58 -13.40
N GLY A 163 6.53 -1.86 -13.20
CA GLY A 163 7.87 -2.24 -12.80
C GLY A 163 8.05 -3.71 -12.47
N TRP A 164 9.31 -4.07 -12.20
CA TRP A 164 9.74 -5.38 -11.74
C TRP A 164 9.92 -5.38 -10.24
N TYR A 165 9.18 -6.23 -9.54
CA TYR A 165 9.34 -6.44 -8.11
C TYR A 165 10.40 -7.52 -7.82
N ILE A 166 11.57 -7.07 -7.38
CA ILE A 166 12.77 -7.90 -7.27
C ILE A 166 12.68 -8.89 -6.12
N ALA A 167 12.45 -8.39 -4.91
CA ALA A 167 12.48 -9.19 -3.71
C ALA A 167 11.62 -8.56 -2.61
N GLU A 168 10.95 -9.42 -1.85
CA GLU A 168 10.25 -9.09 -0.62
C GLU A 168 11.18 -9.34 0.57
N GLU A 169 11.48 -8.30 1.36
CA GLU A 169 12.35 -8.34 2.53
C GLU A 169 13.61 -9.24 2.39
N PRO A 170 14.45 -9.09 1.34
CA PRO A 170 15.62 -9.95 1.13
C PRO A 170 16.65 -9.84 2.27
N ASN A 171 16.62 -8.73 3.01
CA ASN A 171 17.45 -8.47 4.17
C ASN A 171 16.92 -9.10 5.48
N SER A 172 15.79 -9.82 5.42
CA SER A 172 15.25 -10.61 6.51
C SER A 172 16.16 -11.77 6.88
N ILE A 173 16.21 -12.10 8.18
CA ILE A 173 16.95 -13.26 8.71
C ILE A 173 16.45 -14.60 8.15
N ARG A 174 15.22 -14.66 7.63
CA ARG A 174 14.60 -15.89 7.12
C ARG A 174 15.00 -16.19 5.67
N LYS A 175 15.10 -15.17 4.81
CA LYS A 175 15.25 -15.36 3.36
C LYS A 175 16.69 -15.55 2.89
N ARG A 176 17.68 -14.94 3.56
CA ARG A 176 19.12 -15.08 3.23
C ARG A 176 19.43 -14.84 1.74
N TYR A 177 18.76 -13.87 1.10
CA TYR A 177 19.03 -13.53 -0.29
C TYR A 177 20.42 -12.90 -0.43
N LYS A 178 21.04 -13.09 -1.61
CA LYS A 178 22.39 -12.62 -1.89
C LYS A 178 22.32 -11.31 -2.67
N PRO A 179 22.87 -10.19 -2.16
CA PRO A 179 22.85 -8.89 -2.85
C PRO A 179 23.40 -8.96 -4.27
N GLU A 180 24.50 -9.70 -4.46
CA GLU A 180 25.14 -9.95 -5.74
C GLU A 180 24.22 -10.63 -6.77
N LEU A 181 23.35 -11.54 -6.33
CA LEU A 181 22.33 -12.14 -7.21
C LEU A 181 21.19 -11.18 -7.52
N CYS A 182 20.81 -10.28 -6.59
CA CYS A 182 19.87 -9.20 -6.89
C CYS A 182 20.45 -8.23 -7.94
N GLY A 183 21.72 -7.84 -7.79
CA GLY A 183 22.40 -6.98 -8.77
C GLY A 183 22.56 -7.64 -10.14
N GLU A 184 22.85 -8.95 -10.19
CA GLU A 184 22.86 -9.68 -11.45
C GLU A 184 21.47 -9.76 -12.09
N LEU A 185 20.43 -10.05 -11.30
CA LEU A 185 19.03 -10.07 -11.76
C LEU A 185 18.62 -8.73 -12.38
N ILE A 186 18.87 -7.61 -11.70
CA ILE A 186 18.55 -6.27 -12.21
C ILE A 186 19.28 -5.99 -13.53
N ARG A 187 20.59 -6.25 -13.60
CA ARG A 187 21.36 -6.05 -14.84
C ARG A 187 20.82 -6.86 -16.00
N ARG A 188 20.43 -8.12 -15.76
CA ARG A 188 19.88 -9.01 -16.79
C ARG A 188 18.48 -8.59 -17.25
N ILE A 189 17.62 -8.10 -16.34
CA ILE A 189 16.33 -7.52 -16.70
C ILE A 189 16.54 -6.33 -17.65
N LYS A 190 17.36 -5.35 -17.25
CA LYS A 190 17.63 -4.15 -18.06
C LYS A 190 18.27 -4.49 -19.41
N ALA A 191 19.14 -5.50 -19.45
CA ALA A 191 19.74 -5.97 -20.71
C ALA A 191 18.66 -6.55 -21.65
N ALA A 192 17.79 -7.43 -21.16
CA ALA A 192 16.71 -8.01 -21.95
C ALA A 192 15.72 -6.95 -22.49
N GLU A 193 15.42 -5.90 -21.70
CA GLU A 193 14.58 -4.79 -22.15
C GLU A 193 15.24 -4.01 -23.30
N ARG A 194 16.52 -3.64 -23.14
CA ARG A 194 17.27 -2.88 -24.16
C ARG A 194 17.45 -3.66 -25.45
N GLU A 195 17.84 -4.93 -25.36
CA GLU A 195 18.01 -5.81 -26.52
C GLU A 195 16.69 -5.99 -27.28
N GLY A 196 15.56 -6.03 -26.56
CA GLY A 196 14.23 -6.07 -27.14
C GLY A 196 13.70 -4.73 -27.68
N GLY A 197 14.47 -3.64 -27.59
CA GLY A 197 14.05 -2.29 -27.97
C GLY A 197 12.86 -1.78 -27.14
N ARG A 198 12.76 -2.21 -25.87
CA ARG A 198 11.63 -1.91 -24.98
C ARG A 198 11.96 -0.76 -24.04
N ARG A 199 10.91 -0.15 -23.48
CA ARG A 199 11.02 0.81 -22.37
C ARG A 199 11.73 0.13 -21.20
N GLU A 200 12.64 0.84 -20.54
CA GLU A 200 13.18 0.38 -19.26
C GLU A 200 12.11 0.57 -18.17
N HIS A 201 11.74 -0.52 -17.51
CA HIS A 201 10.79 -0.49 -16.41
C HIS A 201 11.49 -0.27 -15.07
N ARG A 202 10.75 0.32 -14.13
CA ARG A 202 11.27 0.63 -12.81
C ARG A 202 11.51 -0.65 -12.00
N ILE A 203 12.54 -0.62 -11.16
CA ILE A 203 12.97 -1.70 -10.30
C ILE A 203 12.49 -1.41 -8.86
N PHE A 204 11.58 -2.25 -8.38
CA PHE A 204 11.01 -2.19 -7.04
C PHE A 204 11.64 -3.24 -6.13
N ILE A 205 11.96 -2.85 -4.91
CA ILE A 205 12.40 -3.76 -3.85
C ILE A 205 11.71 -3.43 -2.54
N ASP A 206 11.35 -4.44 -1.76
CA ASP A 206 10.80 -4.25 -0.42
C ASP A 206 11.85 -4.60 0.64
N LEU A 207 12.07 -3.71 1.61
CA LEU A 207 13.15 -3.83 2.61
C LEU A 207 12.74 -3.32 3.99
N SER A 208 13.36 -3.91 5.02
CA SER A 208 13.41 -3.29 6.35
C SER A 208 14.54 -2.26 6.46
N ALA A 209 14.21 -1.01 6.82
CA ALA A 209 15.15 0.03 7.20
C ALA A 209 15.81 -0.22 8.58
N GLY A 210 15.17 -1.03 9.43
CA GLY A 210 15.61 -1.31 10.80
C GLY A 210 16.83 -2.25 10.91
N HIS A 211 17.21 -2.93 9.83
CA HIS A 211 18.39 -3.80 9.83
C HIS A 211 19.73 -3.01 9.78
N PRO A 212 20.84 -3.60 10.26
CA PRO A 212 22.16 -2.97 10.21
C PRO A 212 22.54 -2.56 8.78
N SER A 213 23.16 -1.38 8.59
CA SER A 213 23.45 -0.82 7.26
C SER A 213 24.15 -1.79 6.31
N ARG A 214 25.09 -2.61 6.81
CA ARG A 214 25.81 -3.64 6.03
C ARG A 214 24.90 -4.71 5.40
N LYS A 215 23.69 -4.90 5.93
CA LYS A 215 22.69 -5.85 5.40
C LYS A 215 21.70 -5.20 4.44
N VAL A 216 21.61 -3.87 4.42
CA VAL A 216 20.62 -3.14 3.61
C VAL A 216 21.28 -2.49 2.41
N VAL A 217 22.35 -1.71 2.63
CA VAL A 217 23.06 -0.92 1.60
C VAL A 217 23.40 -1.72 0.34
N PRO A 218 23.86 -2.98 0.41
CA PRO A 218 24.16 -3.76 -0.80
C PRO A 218 22.98 -3.97 -1.76
N PHE A 219 21.73 -3.98 -1.25
CA PHE A 219 20.52 -4.15 -2.06
C PHE A 219 20.01 -2.85 -2.69
N LEU A 220 20.56 -1.70 -2.30
CA LEU A 220 20.04 -0.38 -2.63
C LEU A 220 20.68 0.27 -3.86
N LYS A 221 21.70 -0.34 -4.46
CA LYS A 221 22.54 0.32 -5.46
C LYS A 221 21.82 0.61 -6.78
N ASP A 222 21.06 -0.36 -7.28
CA ASP A 222 20.56 -0.35 -8.66
C ASP A 222 19.02 -0.34 -8.73
N VAL A 223 18.36 0.04 -7.63
CA VAL A 223 16.88 0.06 -7.52
C VAL A 223 16.34 1.45 -7.76
N ASP A 224 15.15 1.53 -8.37
CA ASP A 224 14.48 2.81 -8.65
C ASP A 224 13.47 3.16 -7.56
N VAL A 225 12.91 2.15 -6.87
CA VAL A 225 11.97 2.31 -5.77
C VAL A 225 12.28 1.34 -4.65
N VAL A 226 12.38 1.86 -3.43
CA VAL A 226 12.42 1.08 -2.20
C VAL A 226 11.09 1.21 -1.48
N MET A 227 10.41 0.09 -1.25
CA MET A 227 9.24 0.00 -0.40
C MET A 227 9.69 -0.40 1.01
N ILE A 228 9.33 0.38 2.02
CA ILE A 228 9.63 0.05 3.41
C ILE A 228 8.41 -0.63 4.03
N SER A 229 8.54 -1.90 4.43
CA SER A 229 7.42 -2.65 5.01
C SER A 229 7.46 -2.91 6.52
N PRO A 230 8.30 -3.78 7.11
CA PRO A 230 8.10 -4.19 8.51
C PRO A 230 8.31 -3.05 9.51
N ASP A 231 9.09 -2.03 9.14
CA ASP A 231 9.32 -0.86 9.98
C ASP A 231 8.11 0.08 10.02
N ALA A 232 7.28 0.06 8.97
CA ALA A 232 6.06 0.84 8.84
C ALA A 232 4.82 0.17 9.47
N TYR A 233 4.95 -1.10 9.87
CA TYR A 233 3.87 -1.85 10.52
C TYR A 233 3.71 -1.41 11.96
N ILE A 234 2.96 -0.32 12.15
CA ILE A 234 2.76 0.27 13.48
C ILE A 234 2.08 -0.74 14.43
N TRP A 235 1.14 -1.55 13.94
CA TRP A 235 0.32 -2.46 14.76
C TRP A 235 1.00 -3.76 15.17
N ALA A 236 2.02 -4.20 14.42
CA ALA A 236 2.89 -5.31 14.79
C ALA A 236 4.06 -4.88 15.69
N ALA A 237 4.26 -3.56 15.84
CA ALA A 237 5.38 -3.02 16.59
C ALA A 237 5.17 -3.10 18.10
N ARG A 238 6.23 -3.49 18.82
CA ARG A 238 6.36 -3.11 20.24
C ARG A 238 6.58 -1.61 20.31
N ALA A 239 5.66 -0.90 20.94
CA ALA A 239 5.75 0.53 21.24
C ALA A 239 5.32 0.79 22.69
N ARG A 240 5.89 1.80 23.34
CA ARG A 240 5.54 2.13 24.74
C ARG A 240 4.17 2.79 24.86
N ASN A 241 3.70 3.42 23.79
CA ASN A 241 2.40 4.10 23.68
C ASN A 241 2.02 4.28 22.19
N GLU A 242 0.79 4.74 21.94
CA GLU A 242 0.28 4.99 20.60
C GLU A 242 1.12 6.03 19.82
N PHE A 243 1.53 7.13 20.47
CA PHE A 243 2.34 8.17 19.83
C PHE A 243 3.66 7.64 19.25
N GLU A 244 4.42 6.87 20.03
CA GLU A 244 5.67 6.26 19.58
C GLU A 244 5.48 5.25 18.45
N ARG A 245 4.29 4.64 18.39
CA ARG A 245 3.94 3.69 17.35
C ARG A 245 3.89 4.37 15.98
N TYR A 246 3.24 5.52 15.89
CA TYR A 246 3.14 6.30 14.65
C TYR A 246 4.49 6.89 14.22
N LEU A 247 5.35 7.31 15.16
CA LEU A 247 6.69 7.83 14.85
C LEU A 247 7.61 6.84 14.11
N LYS A 248 7.26 5.55 14.05
CA LYS A 248 8.02 4.57 13.28
C LYS A 248 8.02 4.87 11.78
N ILE A 249 6.91 5.38 11.22
CA ILE A 249 6.78 5.73 9.80
C ILE A 249 7.82 6.78 9.38
N PRO A 250 7.82 8.03 9.93
CA PRO A 250 8.77 9.04 9.52
C PRO A 250 10.23 8.69 9.87
N ARG A 251 10.46 7.92 10.95
CA ARG A 251 11.81 7.41 11.28
C ARG A 251 12.32 6.43 10.23
N ALA A 252 11.46 5.54 9.74
CA ALA A 252 11.83 4.56 8.73
C ALA A 252 12.16 5.23 7.40
N VAL A 253 11.35 6.20 6.96
CA VAL A 253 11.63 6.98 5.73
C VAL A 253 12.96 7.73 5.85
N ARG A 254 13.18 8.49 6.93
CA ARG A 254 14.44 9.20 7.18
C ARG A 254 15.64 8.26 7.16
N ARG A 255 15.51 7.10 7.82
CA ARG A 255 16.57 6.08 7.86
C ARG A 255 16.85 5.51 6.48
N MET A 256 15.84 5.22 5.67
CA MET A 256 16.04 4.68 4.33
C MET A 256 16.75 5.67 3.41
N ARG A 257 16.38 6.96 3.46
CA ARG A 257 17.08 8.02 2.70
C ARG A 257 18.57 8.10 3.07
N GLU A 258 18.90 7.96 4.36
CA GLU A 258 20.30 7.88 4.80
C GLU A 258 21.02 6.64 4.24
N LEU A 259 20.36 5.49 4.20
CA LEU A 259 20.92 4.25 3.65
C LEU A 259 21.11 4.34 2.13
N LEU A 260 20.19 4.99 1.41
CA LEU A 260 20.30 5.28 -0.02
C LEU A 260 21.50 6.19 -0.32
N ARG A 261 21.72 7.25 0.47
CA ARG A 261 22.92 8.09 0.37
C ARG A 261 24.19 7.28 0.56
N ARG A 262 24.24 6.41 1.57
CA ARG A 262 25.39 5.50 1.80
C ARG A 262 25.59 4.50 0.66
N ALA A 263 24.53 4.14 -0.06
CA ALA A 263 24.58 3.29 -1.24
C ALA A 263 25.01 4.03 -2.51
N GLY A 264 25.06 5.38 -2.49
CA GLY A 264 25.29 6.21 -3.67
C GLY A 264 24.06 6.30 -4.59
N ASN A 265 22.86 6.04 -4.08
CA ASN A 265 21.61 6.01 -4.86
C ASN A 265 20.55 6.96 -4.27
N GLU A 266 20.86 8.26 -4.16
CA GLU A 266 19.93 9.26 -3.60
C GLU A 266 18.72 9.53 -4.51
N GLY A 267 18.78 9.12 -5.79
CA GLY A 267 17.71 9.30 -6.76
C GLY A 267 16.58 8.28 -6.64
N ALA A 268 16.75 7.19 -5.89
CA ALA A 268 15.69 6.20 -5.70
C ALA A 268 14.53 6.76 -4.86
N GLU A 269 13.31 6.43 -5.28
CA GLU A 269 12.11 6.77 -4.53
C GLU A 269 11.98 5.89 -3.29
N VAL A 270 11.47 6.48 -2.21
CA VAL A 270 11.17 5.80 -0.95
C VAL A 270 9.66 5.76 -0.78
N HIS A 271 9.09 4.59 -1.01
CA HIS A 271 7.70 4.32 -0.72
C HIS A 271 7.56 3.63 0.64
N ILE A 272 6.38 3.69 1.23
CA ILE A 272 6.08 3.00 2.48
C ILE A 272 4.90 2.05 2.33
N ALA A 273 5.06 0.82 2.80
CA ALA A 273 3.97 -0.14 2.83
C ALA A 273 3.26 -0.07 4.20
N LEU A 274 2.06 0.50 4.18
CA LEU A 274 1.14 0.57 5.31
C LEU A 274 0.38 -0.74 5.42
N GLN A 275 0.17 -1.21 6.65
CA GLN A 275 -0.43 -2.51 6.89
C GLN A 275 -1.82 -2.39 7.47
N ALA A 276 -2.72 -3.18 6.90
CA ALA A 276 -4.01 -3.48 7.48
C ALA A 276 -4.05 -4.96 7.92
N TYR A 277 -3.74 -5.24 9.19
CA TYR A 277 -3.92 -6.58 9.77
C TYR A 277 -5.27 -6.66 10.50
N GLY A 278 -6.12 -7.60 10.10
CA GLY A 278 -7.32 -7.96 10.86
C GLY A 278 -8.20 -6.74 11.19
N SER A 279 -8.53 -6.55 12.47
CA SER A 279 -9.35 -5.45 13.01
C SER A 279 -8.52 -4.22 13.46
N LYS A 280 -7.33 -4.00 12.87
CA LYS A 280 -6.30 -3.10 13.44
C LYS A 280 -5.64 -2.21 12.41
N PRO A 281 -6.36 -1.69 11.43
CA PRO A 281 -6.58 -0.28 11.67
C PRO A 281 -8.07 -0.05 11.96
N ASP A 282 -8.40 1.05 12.62
CA ASP A 282 -9.72 1.68 12.49
C ASP A 282 -9.68 2.79 11.43
N HIS A 283 -10.83 3.26 10.96
CA HIS A 283 -10.93 4.23 9.87
C HIS A 283 -9.96 5.42 10.04
N LEU A 284 -9.96 6.02 11.24
CA LEU A 284 -9.07 7.12 11.60
C LEU A 284 -7.58 6.73 11.52
N GLY A 285 -7.23 5.53 11.98
CA GLY A 285 -5.87 5.01 11.91
C GLY A 285 -5.32 4.93 10.49
N MET A 286 -6.14 4.66 9.47
CA MET A 286 -5.66 4.73 8.09
C MET A 286 -5.44 6.14 7.60
N HIS A 287 -6.35 7.07 7.87
CA HIS A 287 -6.12 8.48 7.57
C HIS A 287 -4.80 8.98 8.17
N GLN A 288 -4.59 8.71 9.46
CA GLN A 288 -3.40 9.15 10.19
C GLN A 288 -2.11 8.55 9.63
N GLN A 289 -2.11 7.27 9.24
CA GLN A 289 -0.94 6.63 8.65
C GLN A 289 -0.60 7.18 7.26
N ILE A 290 -1.61 7.34 6.39
CA ILE A 290 -1.42 7.87 5.04
C ILE A 290 -0.93 9.32 5.12
N ARG A 291 -1.62 10.16 5.92
CA ARG A 291 -1.23 11.56 6.10
C ARG A 291 0.19 11.67 6.65
N LEU A 292 0.52 10.92 7.70
CA LEU A 292 1.86 10.97 8.30
C LEU A 292 2.95 10.52 7.31
N ALA A 293 2.68 9.54 6.46
CA ALA A 293 3.62 9.13 5.41
C ALA A 293 3.89 10.24 4.40
N LEU A 294 2.85 10.99 4.01
CA LEU A 294 2.90 11.96 2.92
C LEU A 294 3.24 13.40 3.36
N SER A 295 3.08 13.73 4.65
CA SER A 295 3.23 15.12 5.13
C SER A 295 4.36 15.31 6.15
N SER A 296 5.12 14.27 6.50
CA SER A 296 6.24 14.42 7.45
C SER A 296 7.38 15.27 6.87
N GLU A 297 8.34 15.66 7.72
CA GLU A 297 9.54 16.42 7.34
C GLU A 297 10.32 15.77 6.18
N HIS A 298 10.30 14.44 6.10
CA HIS A 298 10.84 13.67 4.98
C HIS A 298 9.73 12.76 4.46
N PRO A 299 8.85 13.26 3.58
CA PRO A 299 7.71 12.48 3.12
C PRO A 299 8.17 11.28 2.29
N ALA A 300 7.36 10.23 2.33
CA ALA A 300 7.47 9.13 1.37
C ALA A 300 7.05 9.64 -0.01
N ASP A 301 7.68 9.13 -1.06
CA ASP A 301 7.31 9.46 -2.44
C ASP A 301 6.03 8.75 -2.86
N GLY A 302 5.72 7.61 -2.24
CA GLY A 302 4.51 6.83 -2.50
C GLY A 302 4.10 5.96 -1.32
N VAL A 303 2.87 5.46 -1.36
CA VAL A 303 2.29 4.60 -0.33
C VAL A 303 1.83 3.28 -0.95
N TRP A 304 2.05 2.21 -0.23
CA TRP A 304 1.53 0.89 -0.56
C TRP A 304 0.63 0.42 0.57
N PHE A 305 -0.37 -0.35 0.22
CA PHE A 305 -1.26 -0.99 1.16
C PHE A 305 -0.98 -2.48 1.12
N TRP A 306 -0.54 -3.02 2.25
CA TRP A 306 -0.36 -4.44 2.41
C TRP A 306 -1.56 -5.00 3.15
N TRP A 307 -2.51 -5.50 2.36
CA TRP A 307 -3.69 -6.17 2.87
C TRP A 307 -3.35 -7.64 3.10
N TRP A 308 -3.08 -7.98 4.36
CA TRP A 308 -3.00 -9.37 4.75
C TRP A 308 -4.41 -9.88 4.97
N HIS A 309 -4.94 -10.45 3.90
CA HIS A 309 -5.82 -11.60 4.03
C HIS A 309 -5.06 -12.64 4.87
N ASP A 310 -5.74 -13.42 5.69
CA ASP A 310 -5.09 -14.51 6.45
C ASP A 310 -4.74 -15.70 5.51
N CYS A 311 -4.10 -15.37 4.37
CA CYS A 311 -3.72 -16.25 3.28
C CYS A 311 -2.39 -16.96 3.53
N LYS A 312 -1.70 -16.67 4.66
CA LYS A 312 -0.86 -17.68 5.27
C LYS A 312 -1.80 -18.69 5.86
N SER A 313 -2.06 -19.75 5.10
CA SER A 313 -2.67 -20.98 5.57
C SER A 313 -2.14 -21.33 6.95
N THR A 314 -2.80 -20.90 8.02
CA THR A 314 -2.71 -21.62 9.27
C THR A 314 -3.47 -22.90 8.98
N GLN A 315 -2.69 -23.92 8.64
CA GLN A 315 -3.05 -25.28 8.93
C GLN A 315 -3.33 -25.36 10.43
N VAL A 316 -4.56 -25.09 10.85
CA VAL A 316 -5.01 -25.43 12.18
C VAL A 316 -5.57 -26.84 12.07
N LYS A 317 -4.82 -27.81 12.63
CA LYS A 317 -5.38 -29.11 12.96
C LYS A 317 -6.66 -28.89 13.75
N GLY A 318 -7.80 -29.25 13.17
CA GLY A 318 -9.10 -29.22 13.83
C GLY A 318 -9.70 -27.82 13.97
N ILE A 319 -10.41 -27.39 12.92
CA ILE A 319 -11.58 -26.50 13.01
C ILE A 319 -11.34 -25.14 13.69
N ARG A 320 -11.03 -24.14 12.86
CA ARG A 320 -11.62 -22.79 12.93
C ARG A 320 -11.40 -22.11 11.59
N THR A 321 -12.46 -21.88 10.85
CA THR A 321 -12.45 -21.07 9.61
C THR A 321 -12.06 -19.65 10.01
N ILE A 322 -10.87 -19.21 9.59
CA ILE A 322 -10.50 -17.81 9.78
C ILE A 322 -11.25 -17.02 8.71
N ARG A 323 -12.02 -16.02 9.14
CA ARG A 323 -12.65 -15.06 8.23
C ARG A 323 -11.55 -14.26 7.58
N ILE A 324 -11.42 -14.41 6.28
CA ILE A 324 -10.48 -13.64 5.48
C ILE A 324 -11.12 -12.29 5.20
N ASN A 325 -10.46 -11.20 5.61
CA ASN A 325 -10.99 -9.84 5.55
C ASN A 325 -10.83 -9.28 4.13
N ARG A 326 -11.88 -9.41 3.32
CA ARG A 326 -12.02 -8.74 2.01
C ARG A 326 -11.86 -7.22 2.13
N TRP A 327 -11.31 -6.57 1.10
CA TRP A 327 -11.66 -5.18 0.79
C TRP A 327 -13.15 -5.12 0.45
N ASP A 328 -13.97 -4.65 1.39
CA ASP A 328 -15.40 -4.41 1.19
C ASP A 328 -15.66 -2.90 1.40
N PRO A 329 -16.18 -2.16 0.39
CA PRO A 329 -16.56 -0.76 0.55
C PRO A 329 -17.66 -0.55 1.60
N ASN A 330 -18.39 -1.60 1.95
CA ASN A 330 -19.38 -1.63 3.03
C ASN A 330 -18.79 -2.07 4.37
N THR A 331 -17.48 -2.34 4.46
CA THR A 331 -16.82 -2.50 5.75
C THR A 331 -17.12 -1.22 6.54
N PRO A 332 -17.65 -1.32 7.78
CA PRO A 332 -18.00 -0.16 8.60
C PRO A 332 -16.86 0.87 8.73
N GLU A 333 -15.63 0.41 8.51
CA GLU A 333 -14.38 1.14 8.61
C GLU A 333 -14.03 1.98 7.36
N ARG A 334 -14.78 1.95 6.24
CA ARG A 334 -14.69 2.89 5.09
C ARG A 334 -13.29 3.19 4.52
N TRP A 335 -12.43 2.19 4.41
CA TRP A 335 -11.03 2.34 4.00
C TRP A 335 -10.77 3.10 2.71
N GLY A 336 -11.60 2.92 1.69
CA GLY A 336 -11.46 3.63 0.42
C GLY A 336 -11.64 5.14 0.56
N GLU A 337 -12.42 5.61 1.54
CA GLU A 337 -12.55 7.04 1.80
C GLU A 337 -11.25 7.62 2.37
N ALA A 338 -10.65 6.96 3.36
CA ALA A 338 -9.35 7.37 3.90
C ALA A 338 -8.28 7.51 2.82
N ILE A 339 -8.22 6.55 1.89
CA ILE A 339 -7.25 6.60 0.79
C ILE A 339 -7.54 7.78 -0.14
N ARG A 340 -8.78 7.92 -0.63
CA ARG A 340 -9.16 9.02 -1.53
C ARG A 340 -8.94 10.39 -0.90
N SER A 341 -9.43 10.57 0.32
CA SER A 341 -9.37 11.84 1.05
C SER A 341 -7.91 12.27 1.26
N GLU A 342 -7.06 11.35 1.71
CA GLU A 342 -5.68 11.71 2.03
C GLU A 342 -4.79 11.87 0.79
N LEU A 343 -4.97 11.05 -0.26
CA LEU A 343 -4.23 11.19 -1.52
C LEU A 343 -4.66 12.43 -2.33
N GLY A 344 -5.92 12.84 -2.22
CA GLY A 344 -6.49 13.98 -2.95
C GLY A 344 -6.27 15.33 -2.30
N ASN A 345 -5.63 15.40 -1.11
CA ASN A 345 -5.58 16.62 -0.32
C ASN A 345 -4.15 17.05 0.05
N ALA A 346 -3.86 18.34 -0.14
CA ALA A 346 -2.61 18.99 0.24
C ALA A 346 -2.60 19.53 1.68
N GLU A 347 -3.74 19.57 2.38
CA GLU A 347 -3.81 19.96 3.80
C GLU A 347 -2.95 19.02 4.66
N ARG A 348 -2.32 19.55 5.72
CA ARG A 348 -1.53 18.72 6.63
C ARG A 348 -2.40 17.93 7.61
N ALA A 349 -3.61 18.38 7.90
CA ALA A 349 -4.53 17.69 8.81
C ALA A 349 -5.17 16.44 8.17
N VAL A 350 -5.53 15.48 9.02
CA VAL A 350 -6.44 14.39 8.63
C VAL A 350 -7.81 14.96 8.31
N ARG A 351 -8.49 14.41 7.32
CA ARG A 351 -9.78 14.94 6.87
C ARG A 351 -10.82 13.83 6.75
N LEU A 352 -11.87 13.91 7.58
CA LEU A 352 -12.93 12.89 7.67
C LEU A 352 -14.14 13.23 6.79
N GLU A 353 -14.29 12.61 5.62
CA GLU A 353 -15.38 12.91 4.69
C GLU A 353 -16.63 12.05 4.94
N GLY A 354 -17.81 12.69 4.96
CA GLY A 354 -19.09 12.02 5.24
C GLY A 354 -19.35 11.80 6.74
N GLU A 355 -20.06 10.71 7.05
CA GLU A 355 -20.57 10.40 8.40
C GLU A 355 -19.61 9.48 9.17
N HIS A 356 -19.10 9.94 10.31
CA HIS A 356 -18.14 9.22 11.15
C HIS A 356 -18.67 9.04 12.57
N ARG A 357 -18.32 7.90 13.18
CA ARG A 357 -18.76 7.56 14.53
C ARG A 357 -17.61 7.00 15.35
N TRP A 358 -17.28 7.68 16.43
CA TRP A 358 -16.23 7.29 17.37
C TRP A 358 -16.81 6.66 18.63
N ARG A 359 -16.17 5.57 19.08
CA ARG A 359 -16.56 4.79 20.25
C ARG A 359 -15.31 4.30 20.98
N GLY A 360 -15.42 4.09 22.29
CA GLY A 360 -14.32 3.49 23.06
C GLY A 360 -13.12 4.43 23.23
N LYS A 361 -11.92 3.99 22.89
CA LYS A 361 -10.70 4.80 22.97
C LYS A 361 -10.28 5.20 21.57
N VAL A 362 -10.17 6.50 21.33
CA VAL A 362 -9.69 7.09 20.07
C VAL A 362 -8.41 7.86 20.36
N PHE A 363 -7.38 7.64 19.54
CA PHE A 363 -6.13 8.36 19.66
C PHE A 363 -5.87 9.21 18.41
N LEU A 364 -5.73 10.52 18.61
CA LEU A 364 -5.49 11.49 17.54
C LEU A 364 -4.06 12.03 17.64
N ILE A 365 -3.26 11.86 16.59
CA ILE A 365 -1.82 12.17 16.56
C ILE A 365 -1.48 13.58 16.07
N GLY A 366 -2.49 14.30 15.59
CA GLY A 366 -2.32 15.60 14.98
C GLY A 366 -3.67 16.22 14.66
N ASP A 367 -3.66 17.23 13.81
CA ASP A 367 -4.88 17.92 13.44
C ASP A 367 -5.88 17.05 12.68
N LEU A 368 -7.16 17.30 12.98
CA LEU A 368 -8.32 16.71 12.33
C LEU A 368 -9.25 17.80 11.81
N ILE A 369 -9.65 17.69 10.54
CA ILE A 369 -10.71 18.48 9.93
C ILE A 369 -11.96 17.61 9.76
N VAL A 370 -13.09 18.09 10.29
CA VAL A 370 -14.43 17.66 9.90
C VAL A 370 -14.93 18.67 8.86
N PRO A 371 -14.86 18.37 7.55
CA PRO A 371 -15.16 19.33 6.51
C PRO A 371 -16.66 19.60 6.38
N LYS A 372 -17.01 20.65 5.63
CA LYS A 372 -18.40 21.00 5.32
C LYS A 372 -19.09 19.81 4.62
N GLY A 373 -20.31 19.49 5.06
CA GLY A 373 -21.06 18.33 4.56
C GLY A 373 -20.74 17.01 5.28
N SER A 374 -19.73 16.98 6.17
CA SER A 374 -19.41 15.84 7.02
C SER A 374 -19.95 16.00 8.44
N ARG A 375 -20.08 14.87 9.13
CA ARG A 375 -20.42 14.81 10.55
C ARG A 375 -19.54 13.82 11.28
N LEU A 376 -19.01 14.25 12.43
CA LEU A 376 -18.37 13.38 13.42
C LEU A 376 -19.27 13.24 14.64
N THR A 377 -19.69 12.01 14.93
CA THR A 377 -20.43 11.65 16.15
C THR A 377 -19.52 10.93 17.14
N VAL A 378 -19.27 11.52 18.31
CA VAL A 378 -18.51 10.91 19.41
C VAL A 378 -19.49 10.38 20.46
N GLU A 379 -19.52 9.07 20.64
CA GLU A 379 -20.49 8.42 21.50
C GLU A 379 -20.23 8.61 23.00
N PRO A 380 -21.28 8.50 23.85
CA PRO A 380 -21.14 8.47 25.31
C PRO A 380 -20.05 7.55 25.81
N GLY A 381 -19.24 8.05 26.74
CA GLY A 381 -18.14 7.29 27.35
C GLY A 381 -16.88 7.16 26.48
N THR A 382 -16.88 7.71 25.25
CA THR A 382 -15.69 7.71 24.40
C THR A 382 -14.59 8.57 25.02
N VAL A 383 -13.38 8.03 25.08
CA VAL A 383 -12.16 8.74 25.47
C VAL A 383 -11.39 9.09 24.21
N VAL A 384 -11.33 10.38 23.88
CA VAL A 384 -10.52 10.93 22.79
C VAL A 384 -9.23 11.45 23.40
N GLU A 385 -8.15 10.70 23.22
CA GLU A 385 -6.83 11.07 23.69
C GLU A 385 -6.04 11.75 22.56
N LEU A 386 -5.70 13.02 22.77
CA LEU A 386 -4.90 13.83 21.86
C LEU A 386 -3.42 13.68 22.18
N SER A 387 -2.62 13.60 21.12
CA SER A 387 -1.17 13.68 21.23
C SER A 387 -0.74 15.05 21.78
N PRO A 388 0.29 15.11 22.64
CA PRO A 388 0.85 16.37 23.13
C PRO A 388 1.66 17.14 22.07
N ARG A 389 1.81 16.56 20.87
CA ARG A 389 2.43 17.18 19.71
C ARG A 389 1.56 16.93 18.49
N ASP A 390 1.40 17.93 17.66
CA ASP A 390 0.85 17.72 16.32
C ASP A 390 1.94 17.10 15.41
N LEU A 391 1.70 15.88 14.92
CA LEU A 391 2.61 15.21 13.99
C LEU A 391 2.42 15.64 12.54
N PHE A 392 1.36 16.39 12.25
CA PHE A 392 1.07 16.89 10.93
C PHE A 392 1.61 18.31 10.71
N GLY A 393 1.72 19.11 11.77
CA GLY A 393 2.24 20.48 11.72
C GLY A 393 1.31 21.42 10.96
N GLY A 394 0.00 21.24 11.14
CA GLY A 394 -1.07 22.00 10.51
C GLY A 394 -1.64 23.10 11.43
N GLY A 395 -2.88 23.52 11.13
CA GLY A 395 -3.68 24.30 12.08
C GLY A 395 -3.20 25.73 12.32
N VAL A 396 -3.67 26.32 13.42
CA VAL A 396 -3.16 27.60 13.96
C VAL A 396 -1.95 27.36 14.84
N ASP A 397 -1.89 26.24 15.53
CA ASP A 397 -0.77 25.85 16.37
C ASP A 397 -0.10 24.58 15.82
N PRO A 398 1.02 24.72 15.08
CA PRO A 398 1.67 23.58 14.43
C PRO A 398 2.33 22.61 15.42
N ASN A 399 2.27 22.89 16.73
CA ASN A 399 2.82 22.02 17.76
C ASN A 399 1.74 21.30 18.57
N ARG A 400 0.45 21.61 18.40
CA ARG A 400 -0.62 21.10 19.27
C ARG A 400 -1.84 20.67 18.47
N CYS A 401 -2.30 19.44 18.69
CA CYS A 401 -3.44 18.90 17.96
C CYS A 401 -4.70 19.76 18.08
N GLU A 402 -5.37 19.92 16.96
CA GLU A 402 -6.63 20.63 16.79
C GLU A 402 -7.73 19.72 16.24
N ILE A 403 -8.96 19.91 16.71
CA ILE A 403 -10.15 19.40 16.02
C ILE A 403 -10.86 20.59 15.39
N ILE A 404 -10.76 20.70 14.07
CA ILE A 404 -11.28 21.80 13.26
C ILE A 404 -12.61 21.37 12.63
N VAL A 405 -13.68 22.06 13.00
CA VAL A 405 -15.06 21.71 12.66
C VAL A 405 -15.61 22.71 11.65
N ARG A 406 -15.59 22.33 10.38
CA ARG A 406 -16.25 23.05 9.26
C ARG A 406 -17.61 22.43 8.88
N GLY A 407 -17.83 21.18 9.26
CA GLY A 407 -19.12 20.47 9.20
C GLY A 407 -19.79 20.40 10.57
N GLU A 408 -20.11 19.20 11.02
CA GLU A 408 -20.79 18.99 12.30
C GLU A 408 -20.00 18.06 13.24
N LEU A 409 -19.83 18.49 14.50
CA LEU A 409 -19.34 17.64 15.58
C LEU A 409 -20.44 17.47 16.63
N MET A 410 -20.83 16.23 16.89
CA MET A 410 -21.77 15.88 17.96
C MET A 410 -21.07 14.99 18.97
N ALA A 411 -20.91 15.45 20.20
CA ALA A 411 -20.36 14.63 21.28
C ALA A 411 -21.28 14.67 22.50
N ARG A 412 -21.48 13.50 23.13
CA ARG A 412 -22.25 13.37 24.37
C ARG A 412 -21.42 12.63 25.38
N SER A 413 -21.32 13.13 26.61
CA SER A 413 -20.61 12.49 27.73
C SER A 413 -19.25 11.89 27.36
N ALA A 414 -18.53 12.55 26.46
CA ALA A 414 -17.22 12.13 25.98
C ALA A 414 -16.10 12.84 26.73
N PHE A 415 -14.94 12.21 26.78
CA PHE A 415 -13.76 12.72 27.48
C PHE A 415 -12.64 13.02 26.48
N PHE A 416 -12.39 14.30 26.24
CA PHE A 416 -11.29 14.77 25.40
C PHE A 416 -10.13 15.17 26.31
N THR A 417 -8.95 14.60 26.08
CA THR A 417 -7.81 14.79 26.98
C THR A 417 -6.47 14.71 26.28
N CYS A 418 -5.48 15.41 26.80
CA CYS A 418 -4.07 15.19 26.49
C CYS A 418 -3.35 14.79 27.79
N ARG A 419 -2.92 13.52 27.90
CA ARG A 419 -2.34 13.00 29.15
C ARG A 419 -0.99 13.61 29.50
N ARG A 420 -0.21 14.06 28.51
CA ARG A 420 1.18 14.49 28.66
C ARG A 420 1.44 15.87 28.07
N GLY A 421 0.68 16.87 28.50
CA GLY A 421 0.82 18.25 28.03
C GLY A 421 -0.54 18.87 27.77
N SER A 422 -0.60 19.69 26.73
CA SER A 422 -1.82 20.35 26.28
C SER A 422 -2.09 20.09 24.81
N TRP A 423 -3.35 20.19 24.42
CA TRP A 423 -3.78 20.24 23.03
C TRP A 423 -4.48 21.58 22.80
N TYR A 424 -4.59 22.01 21.54
CA TYR A 424 -5.08 23.35 21.26
C TYR A 424 -6.55 23.48 21.64
N GLY A 425 -7.39 22.55 21.17
CA GLY A 425 -8.83 22.52 21.48
C GLY A 425 -9.68 22.15 20.28
N ILE A 426 -11.00 22.31 20.45
CA ILE A 426 -11.97 22.21 19.37
C ILE A 426 -12.21 23.61 18.81
N ARG A 427 -12.06 23.76 17.50
CA ARG A 427 -12.28 25.00 16.77
C ARG A 427 -13.47 24.83 15.83
N VAL A 428 -14.43 25.74 15.89
CA VAL A 428 -15.56 25.74 14.96
C VAL A 428 -15.31 26.81 13.90
N GLU A 429 -15.16 26.39 12.65
CA GLU A 429 -14.86 27.24 11.49
C GLU A 429 -15.99 27.15 10.46
N GLY A 430 -17.08 27.88 10.68
CA GLY A 430 -18.24 27.86 9.79
C GLY A 430 -19.10 26.59 9.89
N GLY A 431 -18.75 25.65 10.78
CA GLY A 431 -19.53 24.48 11.13
C GLY A 431 -20.33 24.63 12.42
N SER A 432 -20.66 23.51 13.07
CA SER A 432 -21.26 23.48 14.41
C SER A 432 -20.70 22.37 15.28
N ALA A 433 -20.50 22.65 16.57
CA ALA A 433 -20.12 21.65 17.57
C ALA A 433 -21.14 21.62 18.71
N ARG A 434 -21.73 20.45 18.99
CA ARG A 434 -22.67 20.22 20.10
C ARG A 434 -22.03 19.25 21.09
N LEU A 435 -21.59 19.79 22.22
CA LEU A 435 -20.88 19.05 23.27
C LEU A 435 -21.74 19.00 24.53
N SER A 436 -22.50 17.91 24.73
CA SER A 436 -23.38 17.75 25.90
C SER A 436 -22.71 16.88 26.95
N GLY A 437 -22.51 17.39 28.17
CA GLY A 437 -21.88 16.61 29.26
C GLY A 437 -20.45 16.17 28.99
N CYS A 438 -19.78 16.75 27.98
CA CYS A 438 -18.41 16.41 27.63
C CYS A 438 -17.41 17.09 28.56
N ARG A 439 -16.26 16.46 28.75
CA ARG A 439 -15.15 17.01 29.54
C ARG A 439 -13.95 17.21 28.63
N LEU A 440 -13.48 18.45 28.55
CA LEU A 440 -12.25 18.82 27.83
C LEU A 440 -11.17 19.12 28.87
N VAL A 441 -10.14 18.28 28.92
CA VAL A 441 -9.03 18.42 29.87
C VAL A 441 -7.75 18.74 29.12
N ASN A 442 -6.98 19.69 29.67
CA ASN A 442 -5.74 20.20 29.09
C ASN A 442 -5.89 20.81 27.67
N ALA A 443 -7.11 21.27 27.34
CA ALA A 443 -7.35 22.10 26.17
C ALA A 443 -7.00 23.56 26.48
N LEU A 444 -6.39 24.27 25.54
CA LEU A 444 -6.05 25.69 25.69
C LEU A 444 -7.19 26.61 25.26
N LYS A 445 -7.99 26.17 24.29
CA LYS A 445 -9.15 26.85 23.76
C LYS A 445 -10.37 25.93 23.86
N GLY A 446 -11.54 26.52 24.14
CA GLY A 446 -12.79 25.78 24.30
C GLY A 446 -13.11 25.36 25.75
N ARG A 447 -12.81 26.22 26.74
CA ARG A 447 -13.47 26.17 28.05
C ARG A 447 -14.78 26.93 28.00
#